data_AF-A0A6P0X2T7-F1
#
_entry.id   AF-A0A6P0X2T7-F1
#
_cell.length_a   1.000
_cell.length_b   1.000
_cell.length_c   1.000
_cell.angle_alpha   90.00
_cell.angle_beta   90.00
_cell.angle_gamma   90.00
#
_symmetry.space_group_name_H-M   'P 1'
#
loop_
_entity.id
_entity.type
_entity.pdbx_description
1 polymer ?
#
loop_
_entity_poly.entity_id
_entity_poly.type
_entity_poly.pdbx_seq_one_letter_code
_entity_poly.pdbx_strand_id
1 'polypeptide(L)'
;SLVMAYGLRLRPKILMRFAVQIASMGYAVPGSVIAVGILIPIGRLDNAIDAWMRSTFGISTGLLLSGTITALVFAYLVRFLAVSFNTVEASLGKIKPSLDDAARSLGQGPTSTLVKVHVPIMWGSLLTAAMLVFVDVMKELPATLIIRPFNFDTLAVRVYNLAADERLAEAAGAALAIVAVGIVPVIILSMRVAQSRVNRSNG
;
A
#
# COMPACT_ATOMS: atom_id res chain seq x y z
N SER A 1 -3.05 -7.09 1.84
CA SER A 1 -3.21 -7.09 3.31
C SER A 1 -4.37 -7.96 3.79
N LEU A 2 -5.60 -7.76 3.31
CA LEU A 2 -6.80 -8.48 3.78
C LEU A 2 -6.70 -10.00 3.72
N VAL A 3 -6.28 -10.56 2.58
CA VAL A 3 -6.12 -12.01 2.43
C VAL A 3 -5.08 -12.57 3.42
N MET A 4 -3.98 -11.85 3.65
CA MET A 4 -2.95 -12.26 4.60
C MET A 4 -3.47 -12.22 6.05
N ALA A 5 -4.16 -11.14 6.43
CA ALA A 5 -4.72 -11.01 7.78
C ALA A 5 -5.79 -12.07 8.05
N TYR A 6 -6.66 -12.35 7.09
CA TYR A 6 -7.67 -13.39 7.22
C TYR A 6 -7.05 -14.80 7.24
N GLY A 7 -6.02 -15.02 6.42
CA GLY A 7 -5.26 -16.26 6.45
C GLY A 7 -4.60 -16.51 7.81
N LEU A 8 -4.02 -15.47 8.42
CA LEU A 8 -3.39 -15.57 9.75
C LEU A 8 -4.43 -15.93 10.83
N ARG A 9 -5.64 -15.37 10.73
CA ARG A 9 -6.78 -15.72 11.60
C ARG A 9 -7.17 -17.19 11.46
N LEU A 10 -7.24 -17.72 10.24
CA LEU A 10 -7.65 -19.10 9.98
C LEU A 10 -6.57 -20.13 10.35
N ARG A 11 -5.30 -19.81 10.12
CA ARG A 11 -4.17 -20.73 10.31
C ARG A 11 -2.97 -19.96 10.85
N PRO A 12 -2.88 -19.70 12.17
CA PRO A 12 -1.76 -18.97 12.77
C PRO A 12 -0.49 -19.85 12.87
N LYS A 13 -0.01 -20.40 11.75
CA LYS A 13 1.23 -21.17 11.68
C LYS A 13 2.44 -20.25 11.89
N ILE A 14 3.53 -20.80 12.45
CA ILE A 14 4.77 -20.06 12.71
C ILE A 14 5.30 -19.38 11.43
N LEU A 15 5.29 -20.09 10.30
CA LEU A 15 5.73 -19.57 9.00
C LEU A 15 4.93 -18.35 8.55
N MET A 16 3.62 -18.33 8.86
CA MET A 16 2.72 -17.24 8.50
C MET A 16 2.99 -16.00 9.35
N ARG A 17 3.29 -16.20 10.64
CA ARG A 17 3.72 -15.12 11.55
C ARG A 17 5.05 -14.53 11.09
N PHE A 18 6.01 -15.38 10.72
CA PHE A 18 7.29 -14.93 10.15
C PHE A 18 7.12 -14.14 8.85
N ALA A 19 6.30 -14.64 7.92
CA ALA A 19 6.03 -13.93 6.66
C ALA A 19 5.38 -12.55 6.89
N VAL A 20 4.43 -12.46 7.82
CA VAL A 20 3.82 -11.19 8.23
C VAL A 20 4.86 -10.28 8.89
N GLN A 21 5.71 -10.81 9.77
CA GLN A 21 6.73 -10.00 10.45
C GLN A 21 7.76 -9.44 9.47
N ILE A 22 8.14 -10.21 8.44
CA ILE A 22 8.96 -9.73 7.32
C ILE A 22 8.24 -8.63 6.54
N ALA A 23 6.96 -8.82 6.22
CA ALA A 23 6.16 -7.81 5.53
C ALA A 23 6.02 -6.52 6.36
N SER A 24 5.90 -6.62 7.68
CA SER A 24 5.77 -5.49 8.59
C SER A 24 7.06 -4.69 8.76
N MET A 25 8.23 -5.31 8.57
CA MET A 25 9.51 -4.61 8.62
C MET A 25 9.63 -3.53 7.54
N GLY A 26 8.93 -3.66 6.41
CA GLY A 26 8.90 -2.65 5.35
C GLY A 26 8.46 -1.25 5.80
N TYR A 27 7.74 -1.13 6.92
CA TYR A 27 7.39 0.18 7.49
C TYR A 27 8.57 0.87 8.17
N ALA A 28 9.47 0.11 8.80
CA ALA A 28 10.64 0.64 9.51
C ALA A 28 11.78 1.04 8.55
N VAL A 29 11.75 0.55 7.32
CA VAL A 29 12.77 0.81 6.32
C VAL A 29 12.49 2.16 5.62
N PRO A 30 13.48 3.07 5.52
CA PRO A 30 13.33 4.29 4.73
C PRO A 30 12.94 3.99 3.28
N GLY A 31 12.07 4.81 2.68
CA GLY A 31 11.59 4.59 1.32
C GLY A 31 12.71 4.49 0.28
N SER A 32 13.82 5.21 0.50
CA SER A 32 15.02 5.13 -0.33
C SER A 32 15.72 3.78 -0.28
N VAL A 33 15.78 3.14 0.90
CA VAL A 33 16.40 1.83 1.08
C VAL A 33 15.54 0.75 0.42
N ILE A 34 14.22 0.82 0.57
CA ILE A 34 13.28 -0.06 -0.14
C ILE A 34 13.46 0.09 -1.65
N ALA A 35 13.56 1.33 -2.13
CA ALA A 35 13.72 1.63 -3.54
C ALA A 35 14.99 1.00 -4.13
N VAL A 36 16.14 1.25 -3.52
CA VAL A 36 17.42 0.66 -3.97
C VAL A 36 17.37 -0.87 -3.87
N GLY A 37 16.82 -1.40 -2.77
CA GLY A 37 16.69 -2.84 -2.55
C GLY A 37 15.81 -3.55 -3.57
N ILE A 38 14.84 -2.85 -4.16
CA ILE A 38 13.94 -3.37 -5.20
C ILE A 38 14.50 -3.14 -6.60
N LEU A 39 15.11 -1.98 -6.85
CA LEU A 39 15.58 -1.60 -8.19
C LEU A 39 16.68 -2.54 -8.69
N ILE A 40 17.60 -2.94 -7.82
CA ILE A 40 18.70 -3.85 -8.17
C ILE A 40 18.19 -5.23 -8.68
N PRO A 41 17.34 -5.97 -7.94
CA PRO A 41 16.83 -7.25 -8.41
C PRO A 41 15.89 -7.11 -9.60
N ILE A 42 15.02 -6.11 -9.64
CA ILE A 42 14.13 -5.88 -10.80
C ILE A 42 14.96 -5.58 -12.05
N GLY A 43 15.97 -4.73 -11.95
CA GLY A 43 16.87 -4.42 -13.07
C GLY A 43 17.63 -5.65 -13.56
N ARG A 44 18.09 -6.53 -12.64
CA ARG A 44 18.70 -7.81 -13.03
C ARG A 44 17.73 -8.73 -13.75
N LEU A 45 16.48 -8.78 -13.30
CA LEU A 45 15.43 -9.57 -13.94
C LEU A 45 15.12 -9.06 -15.34
N ASP A 46 14.95 -7.75 -15.52
CA ASP A 46 14.72 -7.14 -16.83
C ASP A 46 15.84 -7.46 -17.81
N ASN A 47 17.09 -7.30 -17.38
CA ASN A 47 18.25 -7.61 -18.22
C ASN A 47 18.34 -9.10 -18.56
N ALA A 48 17.96 -9.99 -17.64
CA ALA A 48 17.92 -11.43 -17.91
C ALA A 48 16.83 -11.79 -18.93
N ILE A 49 15.65 -11.16 -18.83
CA ILE A 49 14.56 -11.32 -19.79
C ILE A 49 14.99 -10.80 -21.17
N ASP A 50 15.59 -9.62 -21.22
CA ASP A 50 16.07 -9.01 -22.46
C ASP A 50 17.17 -9.87 -23.13
N ALA A 51 18.14 -10.38 -22.37
CA ALA A 51 19.16 -11.28 -22.90
C ALA A 51 18.57 -12.59 -23.47
N TRP A 52 17.57 -13.16 -22.79
CA TRP A 52 16.89 -14.36 -23.26
C TRP A 52 16.04 -14.10 -24.51
N MET A 53 15.33 -12.97 -24.56
CA MET A 53 14.53 -12.56 -25.72
C MET A 53 15.38 -12.25 -26.94
N ARG A 54 16.52 -11.58 -26.75
CA ARG A 54 17.49 -11.30 -27.83
C ARG A 54 18.09 -12.59 -28.38
N SER A 55 18.47 -13.53 -27.52
CA SER A 55 19.06 -14.80 -27.96
C SER A 55 18.06 -15.75 -28.61
N THR A 56 16.78 -15.72 -28.19
CA THR A 56 15.76 -16.65 -28.70
C THR A 56 15.00 -16.10 -29.91
N PHE A 57 14.68 -14.80 -29.90
CA PHE A 57 13.79 -14.17 -30.88
C PHE A 57 14.44 -13.02 -31.65
N GLY A 58 15.67 -12.60 -31.31
CA GLY A 58 16.32 -11.44 -31.93
C GLY A 58 15.67 -10.09 -31.57
N ILE A 59 14.76 -10.07 -30.58
CA ILE A 59 13.99 -8.88 -30.18
C ILE A 59 14.60 -8.31 -28.90
N SER A 60 14.86 -7.00 -28.88
CA SER A 60 15.24 -6.26 -27.66
C SER A 60 13.98 -5.83 -26.92
N THR A 61 13.79 -6.32 -25.69
CA THR A 61 12.68 -5.89 -24.82
C THR A 61 13.02 -4.65 -24.00
N GLY A 62 14.31 -4.39 -23.76
CA GLY A 62 14.75 -3.31 -22.89
C GLY A 62 14.27 -3.48 -21.44
N LEU A 63 14.09 -2.37 -20.73
CA LEU A 63 13.71 -2.34 -19.31
C LEU A 63 12.17 -2.36 -19.14
N LEU A 64 11.58 -3.55 -19.15
CA LEU A 64 10.13 -3.71 -19.06
C LEU A 64 9.55 -3.32 -17.69
N LEU A 65 10.19 -3.74 -16.60
CA LEU A 65 9.68 -3.56 -15.23
C LEU A 65 10.29 -2.35 -14.53
N SER A 66 11.62 -2.21 -14.63
CA SER A 66 12.40 -1.11 -14.05
C SER A 66 12.31 0.18 -14.86
N GLY A 67 12.04 0.10 -16.16
CA GLY A 67 11.85 1.25 -17.04
C GLY A 67 10.42 1.81 -17.03
N THR A 68 9.49 1.17 -16.33
CA THR A 68 8.07 1.57 -16.24
C THR A 68 7.68 1.90 -14.80
N ILE A 69 6.44 2.37 -14.59
CA ILE A 69 5.90 2.63 -13.25
C ILE A 69 5.75 1.36 -12.39
N THR A 70 5.94 0.17 -12.97
CA THR A 70 5.76 -1.11 -12.31
C THR A 70 6.65 -1.26 -11.08
N ALA A 71 7.94 -0.92 -11.20
CA ALA A 71 8.86 -0.95 -10.06
C ALA A 71 8.43 0.01 -8.94
N LEU A 72 7.90 1.19 -9.28
CA LEU A 72 7.41 2.17 -8.32
C LEU A 72 6.16 1.66 -7.59
N VAL A 73 5.18 1.11 -8.31
CA VAL A 73 3.98 0.49 -7.72
C VAL A 73 4.38 -0.65 -6.80
N PHE A 74 5.32 -1.50 -7.21
CA PHE A 74 5.80 -2.59 -6.38
C PHE A 74 6.46 -2.09 -5.08
N ALA A 75 7.30 -1.04 -5.16
CA ALA A 75 7.90 -0.44 -3.98
C ALA A 75 6.85 0.13 -3.00
N TYR A 76 5.81 0.77 -3.53
CA TYR A 76 4.67 1.22 -2.72
C TYR A 76 3.91 0.05 -2.11
N LEU A 77 3.67 -1.02 -2.86
CA LEU A 77 3.03 -2.22 -2.31
C LEU A 77 3.83 -2.76 -1.14
N VAL A 78 5.16 -2.90 -1.26
CA VAL A 78 6.01 -3.41 -0.16
C VAL A 78 5.97 -2.46 1.05
N ARG A 79 6.13 -1.16 0.83
CA ARG A 79 6.19 -0.16 1.91
C ARG A 79 4.88 -0.01 2.68
N PHE A 80 3.76 0.11 1.97
CA PHE A 80 2.46 0.41 2.56
C PHE A 80 1.66 -0.83 2.94
N LEU A 81 2.15 -2.03 2.60
CA LEU A 81 1.49 -3.28 2.98
C LEU A 81 1.37 -3.41 4.49
N ALA A 82 2.42 -3.08 5.24
CA ALA A 82 2.46 -3.15 6.69
C ALA A 82 1.36 -2.30 7.36
N VAL A 83 1.22 -1.04 6.92
CA VAL A 83 0.22 -0.09 7.42
C VAL A 83 -1.19 -0.62 7.18
N SER A 84 -1.45 -1.08 5.95
CA SER A 84 -2.74 -1.68 5.59
C SER A 84 -3.01 -2.96 6.39
N PHE A 85 -2.01 -3.83 6.53
CA PHE A 85 -2.13 -5.10 7.25
C PHE A 85 -2.50 -4.89 8.71
N ASN A 86 -1.77 -4.04 9.44
CA ASN A 86 -2.04 -3.77 10.86
C ASN A 86 -3.46 -3.25 11.08
N THR A 87 -3.93 -2.35 10.21
CA THR A 87 -5.29 -1.79 10.32
C THR A 87 -6.36 -2.86 10.08
N VAL A 88 -6.15 -3.73 9.09
CA VAL A 88 -7.08 -4.79 8.73
C VAL A 88 -7.08 -5.91 9.77
N GLU A 89 -5.92 -6.30 10.28
CA GLU A 89 -5.77 -7.30 11.34
C GLU A 89 -6.45 -6.84 12.64
N ALA A 90 -6.21 -5.60 13.06
CA ALA A 90 -6.86 -5.04 14.25
C ALA A 90 -8.39 -4.98 14.12
N SER A 91 -8.91 -4.76 12.90
CA SER A 91 -10.34 -4.77 12.64
C SER A 91 -10.92 -6.19 12.60
N LEU A 92 -10.23 -7.16 11.99
CA LEU A 92 -10.60 -8.58 12.05
C LEU A 92 -10.63 -9.08 13.50
N GLY A 93 -9.68 -8.65 14.34
CA GLY A 93 -9.62 -9.01 15.76
C GLY A 93 -10.85 -8.62 16.56
N LYS A 94 -11.62 -7.62 16.10
CA LYS A 94 -12.88 -7.21 16.74
C LYS A 94 -14.06 -8.13 16.39
N ILE A 95 -13.94 -8.95 15.36
CA ILE A 95 -14.99 -9.87 14.93
C ILE A 95 -14.93 -11.14 15.77
N LYS A 96 -16.04 -11.46 16.44
CA LYS A 96 -16.17 -12.64 17.29
C LYS A 96 -16.01 -13.94 16.47
N PRO A 97 -15.29 -14.96 16.99
CA PRO A 97 -15.16 -16.26 16.32
C PRO A 97 -16.51 -16.95 16.02
N SER A 98 -17.54 -16.70 16.82
CA SER A 98 -18.88 -17.27 16.62
C SER A 98 -19.51 -16.93 15.27
N LEU A 99 -19.12 -15.81 14.64
CA LEU A 99 -19.54 -15.47 13.28
C LEU A 99 -18.90 -16.38 12.23
N ASP A 100 -17.64 -16.80 12.44
CA ASP A 100 -16.98 -17.78 11.58
C ASP A 100 -17.67 -19.14 11.69
N ASP A 101 -18.02 -19.57 12.90
CA ASP A 101 -18.68 -20.85 13.14
C ASP A 101 -20.12 -20.85 12.60
N ALA A 102 -20.87 -19.77 12.79
CA ALA A 102 -22.22 -19.63 12.23
C ALA A 102 -22.19 -19.67 10.69
N ALA A 103 -21.25 -18.98 10.04
CA ALA A 103 -21.11 -19.01 8.59
C ALA A 103 -20.79 -20.43 8.08
N ARG A 104 -19.94 -21.19 8.78
CA ARG A 104 -19.64 -22.59 8.44
C ARG A 104 -20.85 -23.50 8.61
N SER A 105 -21.64 -23.33 9.68
CA SER A 105 -22.88 -24.09 9.89
C SER A 105 -23.93 -23.83 8.80
N LEU A 106 -23.89 -22.65 8.18
CA LEU A 106 -24.70 -22.30 7.00
C LEU A 106 -24.06 -22.73 5.67
N GLY A 107 -23.06 -23.60 5.70
CA GLY A 107 -22.38 -24.14 4.51
C GLY A 107 -21.44 -23.16 3.82
N GLN A 108 -21.10 -22.02 4.43
CA GLN A 108 -20.19 -21.05 3.80
C GLN A 108 -18.73 -21.46 3.98
N GLY A 109 -18.00 -21.55 2.86
CA GLY A 109 -16.55 -21.73 2.87
C GLY A 109 -15.78 -20.46 3.26
N PRO A 110 -14.47 -20.55 3.57
CA PRO A 110 -13.67 -19.44 4.08
C PRO A 110 -13.70 -18.17 3.22
N THR A 111 -13.60 -18.32 1.89
CA THR A 111 -13.67 -17.18 0.96
C THR A 111 -15.05 -16.51 0.97
N SER A 112 -16.11 -17.32 1.04
CA SER A 112 -17.48 -16.79 1.12
C SER A 112 -17.71 -16.05 2.43
N THR A 113 -17.25 -16.60 3.56
CA THR A 113 -17.31 -15.95 4.87
C THR A 113 -16.55 -14.62 4.87
N LEU A 114 -15.34 -14.58 4.30
CA LEU A 114 -14.58 -13.33 4.16
C LEU A 114 -15.36 -12.27 3.39
N VAL A 115 -15.86 -12.59 2.20
CA VAL A 115 -16.48 -11.61 1.30
C VAL A 115 -17.88 -11.21 1.75
N LYS A 116 -18.69 -12.14 2.27
CA LYS A 116 -20.10 -11.90 2.59
C LYS A 116 -20.35 -11.51 4.04
N VAL A 117 -19.47 -11.87 4.97
CA VAL A 117 -19.64 -11.60 6.41
C VAL A 117 -18.63 -10.56 6.87
N HIS A 118 -17.33 -10.86 6.74
CA HIS A 118 -16.29 -10.02 7.32
C HIS A 118 -16.10 -8.69 6.58
N VAL A 119 -16.04 -8.69 5.26
CA VAL A 119 -15.85 -7.46 4.46
C VAL A 119 -16.93 -6.41 4.73
N PRO A 120 -18.24 -6.74 4.73
CA PRO A 120 -19.29 -5.78 5.07
C PRO A 120 -19.17 -5.23 6.50
N ILE A 121 -18.88 -6.09 7.48
CA ILE A 121 -18.70 -5.69 8.88
C ILE A 121 -17.50 -4.74 9.03
N MET A 122 -16.43 -4.99 8.29
CA MET A 122 -15.18 -4.22 8.37
C MET A 122 -15.11 -3.05 7.40
N TRP A 123 -16.14 -2.79 6.60
CA TRP A 123 -16.08 -1.84 5.48
C TRP A 123 -15.53 -0.48 5.89
N GLY A 124 -15.99 0.06 7.03
CA GLY A 124 -15.46 1.32 7.57
C GLY A 124 -13.97 1.28 7.91
N SER A 125 -13.47 0.17 8.47
CA SER A 125 -12.04 -0.01 8.75
C SER A 125 -11.21 -0.21 7.48
N LEU A 126 -11.77 -0.90 6.48
CA LEU A 126 -11.13 -1.07 5.16
C LEU A 126 -10.98 0.28 4.45
N LEU A 127 -12.01 1.11 4.49
CA LEU A 127 -11.94 2.49 4.01
C LEU A 127 -10.87 3.28 4.76
N THR A 128 -10.82 3.18 6.09
CA THR A 128 -9.77 3.85 6.86
C THR A 128 -8.37 3.38 6.46
N ALA A 129 -8.15 2.08 6.32
CA ALA A 129 -6.87 1.53 5.87
C ALA A 129 -6.50 2.04 4.48
N ALA A 130 -7.45 2.08 3.54
CA ALA A 130 -7.22 2.57 2.18
C ALA A 130 -6.87 4.07 2.17
N MET A 131 -7.55 4.87 2.99
CA MET A 131 -7.29 6.31 3.11
C MET A 131 -5.92 6.61 3.71
N LEU A 132 -5.50 5.85 4.74
CA LEU A 132 -4.16 5.99 5.32
C LEU A 132 -3.08 5.70 4.27
N VAL A 133 -3.18 4.56 3.58
CA VAL A 133 -2.25 4.20 2.51
C VAL A 133 -2.24 5.26 1.40
N PHE A 134 -3.40 5.78 1.02
CA PHE A 134 -3.50 6.81 -0.01
C PHE A 134 -2.75 8.10 0.39
N VAL A 135 -2.95 8.59 1.61
CA VAL A 135 -2.27 9.79 2.12
C VAL A 135 -0.75 9.57 2.19
N ASP A 136 -0.32 8.38 2.61
CA ASP A 136 1.10 8.06 2.71
C ASP A 136 1.75 7.97 1.31
N VAL A 137 1.09 7.31 0.35
CA VAL A 137 1.55 7.22 -1.05
C VAL A 137 1.68 8.60 -1.70
N MET A 138 0.71 9.49 -1.47
CA MET A 138 0.74 10.84 -2.03
C MET A 138 1.98 11.65 -1.62
N LYS A 139 2.48 11.42 -0.41
CA LYS A 139 3.59 12.17 0.19
C LYS A 139 4.92 11.41 0.07
N GLU A 140 4.92 10.23 -0.53
CA GLU A 140 6.11 9.39 -0.63
C GLU A 140 7.05 9.88 -1.73
N LEU A 141 8.00 10.69 -1.29
CA LEU A 141 9.01 11.30 -2.14
C LEU A 141 10.28 10.44 -2.30
N PRO A 142 10.87 9.86 -1.24
CA PRO A 142 12.17 9.18 -1.35
C PRO A 142 12.18 8.00 -2.32
N ALA A 143 11.17 7.12 -2.25
CA ALA A 143 11.08 5.99 -3.16
C ALA A 143 10.83 6.44 -4.62
N THR A 144 10.00 7.48 -4.80
CA THR A 144 9.69 8.04 -6.13
C THR A 144 10.91 8.65 -6.79
N LEU A 145 11.71 9.42 -6.06
CA LEU A 145 12.91 10.05 -6.63
C LEU A 145 13.89 9.03 -7.19
N ILE A 146 13.97 7.84 -6.59
CA ILE A 146 14.92 6.80 -6.96
C ILE A 146 14.38 5.89 -8.07
N ILE A 147 13.09 5.55 -8.05
CA ILE A 147 12.52 4.53 -8.95
C ILE A 147 11.78 5.13 -10.15
N ARG A 148 11.42 6.43 -10.12
CA ARG A 148 10.61 7.02 -11.19
C ARG A 148 11.24 6.76 -12.57
N PRO A 149 10.45 6.34 -13.57
CA PRO A 149 10.97 6.22 -14.92
C PRO A 149 11.37 7.60 -15.47
N PHE A 150 12.28 7.61 -16.44
CA PHE A 150 12.74 8.85 -17.08
C PHE A 150 11.55 9.63 -17.66
N ASN A 151 11.55 10.96 -17.50
CA ASN A 151 10.48 11.90 -17.89
C ASN A 151 9.12 11.74 -17.17
N PHE A 152 9.07 11.02 -16.05
CA PHE A 152 7.85 10.92 -15.25
C PHE A 152 8.01 11.66 -13.90
N ASP A 153 7.67 12.94 -13.91
CA ASP A 153 7.64 13.75 -12.70
C ASP A 153 6.25 13.71 -12.05
N THR A 154 6.19 13.24 -10.81
CA THR A 154 4.98 13.35 -9.99
C THR A 154 4.87 14.76 -9.41
N LEU A 155 3.67 15.15 -8.94
CA LEU A 155 3.48 16.45 -8.26
C LEU A 155 4.47 16.64 -7.11
N ALA A 156 4.71 15.60 -6.30
CA ALA A 156 5.66 15.65 -5.18
C ALA A 156 7.09 15.91 -5.65
N VAL A 157 7.51 15.23 -6.72
CA VAL A 157 8.82 15.44 -7.35
C VAL A 157 8.94 16.85 -7.91
N ARG A 158 7.90 17.35 -8.58
CA ARG A 158 7.92 18.69 -9.19
C ARG A 158 8.04 19.78 -8.14
N VAL A 159 7.30 19.66 -7.04
CA VAL A 159 7.40 20.58 -5.89
C VAL A 159 8.82 20.56 -5.33
N TYR A 160 9.39 19.36 -5.13
CA TYR A 160 10.75 19.21 -4.61
C TYR A 160 11.81 19.84 -5.50
N ASN A 161 11.77 19.58 -6.81
CA ASN A 161 12.73 20.16 -7.76
C ASN A 161 12.61 21.69 -7.79
N LEU A 162 11.40 22.24 -7.91
CA LEU A 162 11.20 23.69 -7.95
C LEU A 162 11.56 24.38 -6.64
N ALA A 163 11.32 23.73 -5.50
CA ALA A 163 11.73 24.25 -4.20
C ALA A 163 13.26 24.20 -4.03
N ALA A 164 13.93 23.15 -4.51
CA ALA A 164 15.38 23.05 -4.52
C ALA A 164 16.04 24.10 -5.42
N ASP A 165 15.37 24.48 -6.50
CA ASP A 165 15.77 25.58 -7.40
C ASP A 165 15.39 26.98 -6.88
N GLU A 166 14.94 27.10 -5.62
CA GLU A 166 14.45 28.34 -4.98
C GLU A 166 13.25 29.02 -5.68
N ARG A 167 12.58 28.31 -6.62
CA ARG A 167 11.42 28.79 -7.38
C ARG A 167 10.10 28.53 -6.64
N LEU A 168 10.00 29.07 -5.43
CA LEU A 168 8.88 28.80 -4.53
C LEU A 168 7.52 29.22 -5.11
N ALA A 169 7.47 30.34 -5.85
CA ALA A 169 6.25 30.82 -6.48
C ALA A 169 5.68 29.81 -7.51
N GLU A 170 6.56 29.13 -8.23
CA GLU A 170 6.18 28.13 -9.22
C GLU A 170 5.87 26.77 -8.57
N ALA A 171 6.52 26.46 -7.45
CA ALA A 171 6.23 25.26 -6.66
C ALA A 171 4.85 25.32 -5.98
N ALA A 172 4.37 26.53 -5.67
CA ALA A 172 3.16 26.75 -4.87
C ALA A 172 1.91 26.06 -5.43
N GLY A 173 1.69 26.11 -6.77
CA GLY A 173 0.52 25.50 -7.39
C GLY A 173 0.45 23.98 -7.18
N ALA A 174 1.56 23.28 -7.43
CA ALA A 174 1.64 21.83 -7.22
C ALA A 174 1.60 21.46 -5.73
N ALA A 175 2.20 22.27 -4.85
CA ALA A 175 2.14 22.06 -3.41
C ALA A 175 0.71 22.22 -2.87
N LEU A 176 -0.02 23.24 -3.31
CA LEU A 176 -1.43 23.45 -2.95
C LEU A 176 -2.32 22.32 -3.46
N ALA A 177 -2.06 21.80 -4.67
CA ALA A 177 -2.79 20.64 -5.19
C ALA A 177 -2.60 19.39 -4.31
N ILE A 178 -1.36 19.11 -3.89
CA ILE A 178 -1.07 18.00 -2.96
C ILE A 178 -1.81 18.20 -1.63
N VAL A 179 -1.79 19.41 -1.07
CA VAL A 179 -2.51 19.72 0.18
C VAL A 179 -4.02 19.57 0.02
N ALA A 180 -4.59 20.11 -1.05
CA ALA A 180 -6.03 20.06 -1.32
C ALA A 180 -6.53 18.61 -1.48
N VAL A 181 -5.80 17.78 -2.22
CA VAL A 181 -6.18 16.37 -2.41
C VAL A 181 -5.89 15.56 -1.14
N GLY A 182 -4.81 15.86 -0.42
CA GLY A 182 -4.40 15.13 0.79
C GLY A 182 -5.27 15.43 2.01
N ILE A 183 -5.84 16.63 2.12
CA ILE A 183 -6.66 17.02 3.28
C ILE A 183 -8.05 16.38 3.25
N VAL A 184 -8.59 16.07 2.07
CA VAL A 184 -9.92 15.47 1.91
C VAL A 184 -10.02 14.12 2.67
N PRO A 185 -9.12 13.14 2.46
CA PRO A 185 -9.12 11.92 3.26
C PRO A 185 -8.95 12.16 4.76
N VAL A 186 -8.07 13.10 5.14
CA VAL A 186 -7.79 13.41 6.55
C VAL A 186 -9.04 13.95 7.25
N ILE A 187 -9.77 14.87 6.60
CA ILE A 187 -11.02 15.44 7.11
C ILE A 187 -12.08 14.34 7.27
N ILE A 188 -12.27 13.50 6.25
CA ILE A 188 -13.23 12.39 6.31
C ILE A 188 -12.89 11.43 7.45
N LEU A 189 -11.62 11.05 7.62
CA LEU A 189 -11.18 10.20 8.72
C LEU A 189 -11.44 10.85 10.09
N SER A 190 -11.07 12.12 10.23
CA SER A 190 -11.26 12.87 11.47
C SER A 190 -12.74 12.92 11.88
N MET A 191 -13.63 13.19 10.92
CA MET A 191 -15.09 13.19 11.15
C MET A 191 -15.61 11.82 11.57
N ARG A 192 -15.15 10.74 10.93
CA ARG A 192 -15.55 9.35 11.27
C ARG A 192 -15.09 8.96 12.68
N VAL A 193 -13.87 9.33 13.06
CA VAL A 193 -13.34 9.08 14.41
C VAL A 193 -14.13 9.87 15.45
N ALA A 194 -14.46 11.14 15.18
CA ALA A 194 -15.26 11.96 16.08
C ALA A 194 -16.67 11.37 16.32
N GLN A 195 -17.36 10.95 15.25
CA GLN A 195 -18.68 10.31 15.35
C GLN A 195 -18.64 8.99 16.15
N SER A 196 -17.58 8.20 15.98
CA SER A 196 -17.39 6.93 16.70
C SER A 196 -17.22 7.12 18.21
N ARG A 197 -16.61 8.24 18.63
CA ARG A 197 -16.44 8.60 20.06
C ARG A 197 -17.74 9.06 20.69
N VAL A 198 -18.53 9.88 19.98
CA VAL A 198 -19.83 10.38 20.44
C VAL A 198 -20.83 9.23 20.65
N ASN A 199 -20.90 8.26 19.73
CA ASN A 199 -21.76 7.09 19.90
C ASN A 199 -21.38 6.20 21.10
N ARG A 200 -20.13 6.29 21.58
CA ARG A 200 -19.65 5.54 22.75
C ARG A 200 -19.90 6.25 24.08
N SER A 201 -20.16 7.57 24.10
CA SER A 201 -20.54 8.28 25.33
C SER A 201 -22.05 8.27 25.59
N ASN A 202 -22.85 7.89 24.58
CA ASN A 202 -24.30 7.96 24.61
C ASN A 202 -24.99 6.59 24.82
N GLY A 203 -24.24 5.52 25.06
CA GLY A 203 -24.75 4.17 25.34
C GLY A 203 -23.97 3.52 26.47
#